data_AF-A0A0S3S4Z6-F1
#
_entry.id   AF-A0A0S3S4Z6-F1
#
_cell.length_a   1.000
_cell.length_b   1.000
_cell.length_c   1.000
_cell.angle_alpha   90.00
_cell.angle_beta   90.00
_cell.angle_gamma   90.00
#
_symmetry.space_group_name_H-M   'P 1'
#
loop_
_entity.id
_entity.type
_entity.pdbx_description
1 polymer ?
#
loop_
_entity_poly.entity_id
_entity_poly.type
_entity_poly.pdbx_seq_one_letter_code
_entity_poly.pdbx_strand_id
1 'polypeptide(L)'
;MSTMGKPRGRPLGSKNKPKPASVRSRDTHNLIESHMIEIASGTDIIDNLVQFARRKKRGFCVLSAIGSIRNVTLQQSLIPDTIMTLEGQLQILSLKGSFLPGATPPTLSVYLAGAKGQVVGGKVVGPLVASGRVFIVLAAFSNAAFDRLPFVLEGGEEASSSNHQHHNNFCPSNLP
;
A
#
# COMPACT_ATOMS: atom_id res chain seq x y z
N MET A 1 42.00 -48.41 53.86
CA MET A 1 41.78 -47.29 52.92
C MET A 1 41.42 -47.88 51.56
N SER A 2 40.14 -47.90 51.19
CA SER A 2 39.68 -48.36 49.87
C SER A 2 38.82 -47.26 49.25
N THR A 3 39.39 -46.54 48.29
CA THR A 3 38.70 -45.45 47.58
C THR A 3 37.87 -46.03 46.44
N MET A 4 36.55 -45.93 46.59
CA MET A 4 35.53 -46.30 45.62
C MET A 4 35.68 -45.44 44.35
N GLY A 5 35.96 -46.06 43.20
CA GLY A 5 36.00 -45.38 41.91
C GLY A 5 34.60 -44.97 41.46
N LYS A 6 34.34 -43.66 41.31
CA LYS A 6 33.09 -43.16 40.72
C LYS A 6 33.05 -43.50 39.23
N PRO A 7 31.96 -44.06 38.69
CA PRO A 7 31.83 -44.28 37.27
C PRO A 7 31.78 -42.92 36.55
N ARG A 8 32.76 -42.66 35.69
CA ARG A 8 32.73 -41.53 34.76
C ARG A 8 31.81 -41.90 33.61
N GLY A 9 30.58 -41.42 33.66
CA GLY A 9 29.61 -41.58 32.59
C GLY A 9 28.41 -40.67 32.78
N ARG A 10 27.84 -40.21 31.66
CA ARG A 10 26.63 -39.37 31.64
C ARG A 10 25.49 -40.13 32.34
N PRO A 11 24.70 -39.50 33.22
CA PRO A 11 23.60 -40.18 33.92
C PRO A 11 22.69 -40.92 32.94
N LEU A 12 22.32 -42.17 33.26
CA LEU A 12 21.30 -42.88 32.50
C LEU A 12 20.01 -42.05 32.56
N GLY A 13 19.59 -41.54 31.41
CA GLY A 13 18.36 -40.77 31.28
C GLY A 13 18.49 -39.36 30.70
N SER A 14 19.68 -38.90 30.28
CA SER A 14 19.77 -37.65 29.53
C SER A 14 19.22 -37.83 28.11
N LYS A 15 17.89 -37.80 27.98
CA LYS A 15 17.19 -37.65 26.71
C LYS A 15 17.73 -36.38 26.06
N ASN A 16 18.42 -36.50 24.93
CA ASN A 16 18.59 -35.38 24.01
C ASN A 16 17.17 -34.96 23.60
N LYS A 17 16.60 -33.96 24.26
CA LYS A 17 15.54 -33.19 23.62
C LYS A 17 16.16 -32.67 22.33
N PRO A 18 15.62 -33.01 21.14
CA PRO A 18 16.10 -32.39 19.92
C PRO A 18 16.05 -30.88 20.15
N LYS A 19 17.16 -30.19 19.87
CA LYS A 19 17.16 -28.72 19.87
C LYS A 19 15.93 -28.32 19.06
N PRO A 20 15.02 -27.47 19.59
CA PRO A 20 13.92 -26.98 18.77
C PRO A 20 14.59 -26.41 17.53
N ALA A 21 14.20 -26.92 16.36
CA ALA A 21 14.75 -26.46 15.10
C ALA A 21 14.66 -24.93 15.16
N SER A 22 15.80 -24.26 15.05
CA SER A 22 15.79 -22.80 14.93
C SER A 22 15.01 -22.53 13.65
N VAL A 23 13.73 -22.19 13.79
CA VAL A 23 12.93 -21.68 12.70
C VAL A 23 13.67 -20.42 12.30
N ARG A 24 14.53 -20.55 11.29
CA ARG A 24 15.15 -19.41 10.63
C ARG A 24 13.94 -18.65 10.09
N SER A 25 13.60 -17.54 10.77
CA SER A 25 12.53 -16.65 10.34
C SER A 25 12.81 -16.39 8.86
N ARG A 26 11.95 -16.93 7.99
CA ARG A 26 12.04 -16.68 6.56
C ARG A 26 12.00 -15.16 6.43
N ASP A 27 13.06 -14.57 5.87
CA ASP A 27 13.20 -13.12 5.78
C ASP A 27 11.93 -12.52 5.15
N THR A 28 11.09 -11.90 5.98
CA THR A 28 9.73 -11.43 5.62
C THR A 28 9.74 -10.09 4.88
N HIS A 29 10.91 -9.66 4.38
CA HIS A 29 11.08 -8.34 3.78
C HIS A 29 10.16 -8.08 2.58
N ASN A 30 9.74 -9.15 1.89
CA ASN A 30 8.83 -9.09 0.73
C ASN A 30 7.41 -9.60 1.02
N LEU A 31 7.02 -9.79 2.28
CA LEU A 31 5.67 -10.26 2.60
C LEU A 31 4.64 -9.14 2.48
N ILE A 32 3.51 -9.44 1.83
CA ILE A 32 2.33 -8.58 1.83
C ILE A 32 1.54 -8.85 3.11
N GLU A 33 1.28 -7.80 3.88
CA GLU A 33 0.51 -7.86 5.13
C GLU A 33 -0.86 -7.22 4.95
N SER A 34 -1.92 -7.96 5.26
CA SER A 34 -3.27 -7.43 5.26
C SER A 34 -3.54 -6.61 6.53
N HIS A 35 -4.24 -5.49 6.37
CA HIS A 35 -4.61 -4.60 7.46
C HIS A 35 -6.06 -4.20 7.34
N MET A 36 -6.81 -4.35 8.42
CA MET A 36 -8.15 -3.77 8.55
C MET A 36 -8.03 -2.48 9.35
N ILE A 37 -8.49 -1.37 8.78
CA ILE A 37 -8.42 -0.04 9.35
C ILE A 37 -9.83 0.50 9.49
N GLU A 38 -10.15 0.97 10.68
CA GLU A 38 -11.35 1.76 10.94
C GLU A 38 -11.00 3.24 10.91
N ILE A 39 -11.78 4.01 10.14
CA ILE A 39 -11.67 5.46 10.02
C ILE A 39 -12.92 6.09 10.64
N ALA A 40 -12.70 7.02 11.56
CA ALA A 40 -13.78 7.71 12.27
C ALA A 40 -14.46 8.76 11.38
N SER A 41 -15.72 9.07 11.69
CA SER A 41 -16.44 10.16 11.01
C SER A 41 -15.70 11.49 11.17
N GLY A 42 -15.73 12.31 10.12
CA GLY A 42 -15.10 13.63 10.08
C GLY A 42 -13.60 13.62 9.80
N THR A 43 -13.00 12.46 9.60
CA THR A 43 -11.58 12.35 9.28
C THR A 43 -11.36 12.15 7.78
N ASP A 44 -10.26 12.71 7.27
CA ASP A 44 -9.83 12.46 5.89
C ASP A 44 -9.22 11.06 5.79
N ILE A 45 -9.85 10.22 4.96
CA ILE A 45 -9.43 8.84 4.69
C ILE A 45 -8.03 8.85 4.08
N ILE A 46 -7.78 9.67 3.06
CA ILE A 46 -6.51 9.65 2.32
C ILE A 46 -5.37 9.99 3.25
N ASP A 47 -5.51 11.06 4.03
CA ASP A 47 -4.49 11.48 4.98
C ASP A 47 -4.23 10.41 6.05
N ASN A 48 -5.27 9.80 6.62
CA ASN A 48 -5.09 8.70 7.59
C ASN A 48 -4.35 7.50 7.01
N LEU A 49 -4.65 7.11 5.76
CA LEU A 49 -3.96 6.02 5.09
C LEU A 49 -2.48 6.36 4.81
N VAL A 50 -2.19 7.59 4.40
CA VAL A 50 -0.81 8.07 4.21
C VAL A 50 -0.05 8.09 5.53
N GLN A 51 -0.65 8.60 6.61
CA GLN A 51 -0.05 8.57 7.94
C GLN A 51 0.20 7.14 8.44
N PHE A 52 -0.73 6.21 8.17
CA PHE A 52 -0.56 4.80 8.46
C PHE A 52 0.66 4.21 7.71
N ALA A 53 0.76 4.44 6.40
CA ALA A 53 1.91 4.02 5.59
C ALA A 53 3.24 4.58 6.09
N ARG A 54 3.27 5.89 6.40
CA ARG A 54 4.47 6.57 6.91
C ARG A 54 4.95 5.97 8.24
N ARG A 55 4.03 5.75 9.19
CA ARG A 55 4.36 5.13 10.49
C ARG A 55 4.94 3.73 10.33
N LYS A 56 4.43 2.95 9.38
CA LYS A 56 4.93 1.59 9.10
C LYS A 56 6.13 1.53 8.16
N LYS A 57 6.51 2.65 7.53
CA LYS A 57 7.52 2.71 6.46
C LYS A 57 7.22 1.72 5.33
N ARG A 58 5.95 1.62 4.94
CA ARG A 58 5.46 0.68 3.92
C ARG A 58 4.48 1.35 2.96
N GLY A 59 4.43 0.83 1.73
CA GLY A 59 3.37 1.15 0.79
C GLY A 59 2.10 0.38 1.08
N PHE A 60 1.00 0.76 0.43
CA PHE A 60 -0.23 0.00 0.49
C PHE A 60 -0.96 -0.05 -0.86
N CYS A 61 -1.81 -1.06 -1.01
CA CYS A 61 -2.86 -1.15 -2.02
C CYS A 61 -4.20 -1.34 -1.31
N VAL A 62 -5.22 -0.59 -1.70
CA VAL A 62 -6.59 -0.73 -1.18
C VAL A 62 -7.23 -1.96 -1.82
N LEU A 63 -7.60 -2.94 -0.99
CA LEU A 63 -8.29 -4.15 -1.43
C LEU A 63 -9.80 -3.90 -1.50
N SER A 64 -10.34 -3.32 -0.43
CA SER A 64 -11.75 -2.94 -0.30
C SER A 64 -11.93 -1.78 0.68
N ALA A 65 -13.04 -1.07 0.54
CA ALA A 65 -13.51 -0.11 1.53
C ALA A 65 -15.03 -0.09 1.56
N ILE A 66 -15.61 0.07 2.75
CA ILE A 66 -17.05 0.17 2.96
C ILE A 66 -17.31 1.29 3.96
N GLY A 67 -18.29 2.13 3.67
CA GLY A 67 -18.72 3.19 4.57
C GLY A 67 -19.34 4.35 3.79
N SER A 68 -19.48 5.50 4.45
CA SER A 68 -20.03 6.70 3.83
C SER A 68 -19.08 7.89 3.97
N ILE A 69 -19.07 8.73 2.95
CA ILE A 69 -18.25 9.94 2.82
C ILE A 69 -19.14 11.16 2.57
N ARG A 70 -18.54 12.35 2.59
CA ARG A 70 -19.21 13.60 2.23
C ARG A 70 -18.32 14.48 1.37
N ASN A 71 -18.96 15.29 0.52
CA ASN A 71 -18.36 16.41 -0.20
C ASN A 71 -17.04 16.03 -0.89
N VAL A 72 -17.15 15.18 -1.91
CA VAL A 72 -16.00 14.61 -2.62
C VAL A 72 -15.80 15.33 -3.94
N THR A 73 -14.54 15.56 -4.30
CA THR A 73 -14.19 16.07 -5.62
C THR A 73 -13.52 14.97 -6.43
N LEU A 74 -14.03 14.72 -7.63
CA LEU A 74 -13.60 13.67 -8.53
C LEU A 74 -13.11 14.26 -9.84
N GLN A 75 -12.02 13.72 -10.37
CA GLN A 75 -11.63 13.89 -11.76
C GLN A 75 -12.21 12.74 -12.57
N GLN A 76 -13.07 13.08 -13.54
CA GLN A 76 -13.81 12.09 -14.31
C GLN A 76 -13.00 11.65 -15.53
N SER A 77 -12.71 10.36 -15.63
CA SER A 77 -11.86 9.82 -16.71
C SER A 77 -12.47 9.89 -18.10
N LEU A 78 -13.78 10.16 -18.22
CA LEU A 78 -14.48 10.26 -19.51
C LEU A 78 -14.12 11.53 -20.28
N ILE A 79 -13.72 12.61 -19.58
CA ILE A 79 -13.39 13.89 -20.18
C ILE A 79 -12.11 14.40 -19.49
N PRO A 80 -10.98 14.53 -20.22
CA PRO A 80 -9.74 15.06 -19.68
C PRO A 80 -9.98 16.36 -18.92
N ASP A 81 -9.34 16.50 -17.76
CA ASP A 81 -9.38 17.70 -16.90
C ASP A 81 -10.76 18.14 -16.37
N THR A 82 -11.80 17.31 -16.53
CA THR A 82 -13.09 17.59 -15.88
C THR A 82 -13.05 17.21 -14.41
N ILE A 83 -13.19 18.23 -13.56
CA ILE A 83 -13.33 18.09 -12.11
C ILE A 83 -14.80 18.30 -11.74
N MET A 84 -15.37 17.38 -10.98
CA MET A 84 -16.74 17.42 -10.48
C MET A 84 -16.74 17.32 -8.95
N THR A 85 -17.46 18.22 -8.29
CA THR A 85 -17.70 18.15 -6.85
C THR A 85 -19.10 17.58 -6.59
N LEU A 86 -19.15 16.53 -5.78
CA LEU A 86 -20.39 15.88 -5.35
C LEU A 86 -20.65 16.25 -3.90
N GLU A 87 -21.72 17.03 -3.69
CA GLU A 87 -22.16 17.48 -2.38
C GLU A 87 -23.10 16.47 -1.71
N GLY A 88 -23.04 16.42 -0.38
CA GLY A 88 -23.88 15.56 0.44
C GLY A 88 -23.24 14.23 0.81
N GLN A 89 -24.02 13.36 1.46
CA GLN A 89 -23.55 12.06 1.93
C GLN A 89 -23.65 11.01 0.83
N LEU A 90 -22.56 10.29 0.60
CA LEU A 90 -22.42 9.29 -0.45
C LEU A 90 -21.92 7.98 0.14
N GLN A 91 -22.40 6.85 -0.38
CA GLN A 91 -21.96 5.53 0.05
C GLN A 91 -20.81 5.04 -0.83
N ILE A 92 -19.74 4.55 -0.21
CA ILE A 92 -18.63 3.90 -0.93
C ILE A 92 -19.11 2.55 -1.45
N LEU A 93 -19.09 2.38 -2.77
CA LEU A 93 -19.30 1.09 -3.43
C LEU A 93 -17.98 0.37 -3.69
N SER A 94 -16.95 1.14 -4.09
CA SER A 94 -15.61 0.64 -4.34
C SER A 94 -14.59 1.75 -4.14
N LEU A 95 -13.50 1.45 -3.46
CA LEU A 95 -12.32 2.29 -3.36
C LEU A 95 -11.13 1.47 -3.84
N LYS A 96 -10.36 2.02 -4.77
CA LYS A 96 -9.18 1.39 -5.37
C LYS A 96 -8.04 2.38 -5.39
N GLY A 97 -6.83 1.85 -5.44
CA GLY A 97 -5.62 2.63 -5.57
C GLY A 97 -4.53 2.21 -4.61
N SER A 98 -3.40 2.88 -4.72
CA SER A 98 -2.21 2.55 -3.97
C SER A 98 -1.40 3.78 -3.59
N PHE A 99 -0.52 3.57 -2.64
CA PHE A 99 0.49 4.52 -2.21
C PHE A 99 1.83 3.82 -2.15
N LEU A 100 2.83 4.40 -2.79
CA LEU A 100 4.21 3.92 -2.79
C LEU A 100 5.07 4.88 -1.97
N PRO A 101 5.87 4.40 -0.99
CA PRO A 101 6.77 5.26 -0.22
C PRO A 101 7.77 5.92 -1.16
N GLY A 102 7.88 7.25 -1.09
CA GLY A 102 8.79 8.03 -1.94
C GLY A 102 8.21 8.42 -3.32
N ALA A 103 7.01 7.95 -3.68
CA ALA A 103 6.32 8.39 -4.88
C ALA A 103 5.44 9.63 -4.62
N THR A 104 4.90 10.19 -5.71
CA THR A 104 3.86 11.24 -5.77
C THR A 104 2.63 10.90 -4.89
N PRO A 105 1.68 11.84 -4.67
CA PRO A 105 0.57 11.62 -3.74
C PRO A 105 -0.24 10.36 -4.10
N PRO A 106 -0.88 9.72 -3.10
CA PRO A 106 -1.65 8.50 -3.31
C PRO A 106 -2.65 8.67 -4.44
N THR A 107 -2.67 7.71 -5.37
CA THR A 107 -3.62 7.73 -6.48
C THR A 107 -4.76 6.80 -6.13
N LEU A 108 -5.87 7.38 -5.67
CA LEU A 108 -7.09 6.65 -5.36
C LEU A 108 -8.22 7.00 -6.32
N SER A 109 -9.02 6.00 -6.66
CA SER A 109 -10.26 6.14 -7.42
C SER A 109 -11.40 5.48 -6.67
N VAL A 110 -12.59 6.05 -6.79
CA VAL A 110 -13.76 5.65 -6.03
C VAL A 110 -14.99 5.56 -6.91
N TYR A 111 -15.90 4.64 -6.57
CA TYR A 111 -17.27 4.60 -7.07
C TYR A 111 -18.24 4.77 -5.90
N LEU A 112 -19.22 5.64 -6.08
CA LEU A 112 -20.08 6.15 -5.03
C LEU A 112 -21.55 6.08 -5.43
N ALA A 113 -22.41 5.70 -4.49
CA ALA A 113 -23.86 5.82 -4.64
C ALA A 113 -24.35 7.08 -3.93
N GLY A 114 -25.17 7.87 -4.62
CA GLY A 114 -25.93 8.97 -4.02
C GLY A 114 -27.33 8.55 -3.59
N ALA A 115 -28.01 9.43 -2.85
CA ALA A 115 -29.33 9.15 -2.27
C ALA A 115 -30.45 8.86 -3.30
N LYS A 116 -30.26 9.23 -4.58
CA LYS A 116 -31.24 9.00 -5.65
C LYS A 116 -30.94 7.73 -6.47
N GLY A 117 -30.06 6.86 -5.97
CA GLY A 117 -29.65 5.62 -6.65
C GLY A 117 -28.67 5.83 -7.81
N GLN A 118 -28.19 7.07 -8.02
CA GLN A 118 -27.18 7.36 -9.02
C GLN A 118 -25.80 6.87 -8.57
N VAL A 119 -25.00 6.39 -9.53
CA VAL A 119 -23.61 5.97 -9.28
C VAL A 119 -22.67 6.91 -10.03
N VAL A 120 -21.67 7.43 -9.32
CA VAL A 120 -20.63 8.30 -9.90
C VAL A 120 -19.27 7.76 -9.48
N GLY A 121 -18.29 7.79 -10.36
CA GLY A 121 -16.94 7.36 -10.06
C GLY A 121 -15.86 8.14 -10.79
N GLY A 122 -14.66 8.09 -10.24
CA GLY A 122 -13.52 8.83 -10.78
C GLY A 122 -12.32 8.79 -9.85
N LYS A 123 -11.24 9.44 -10.27
CA LYS A 123 -10.07 9.66 -9.43
C LYS A 123 -10.41 10.69 -8.36
N VAL A 124 -10.07 10.42 -7.11
CA VAL A 124 -10.28 11.38 -6.02
C VAL A 124 -9.28 12.52 -6.15
N VAL A 125 -9.79 13.75 -6.10
CA VAL A 125 -9.00 14.98 -6.07
C VAL A 125 -9.31 15.71 -4.77
N GLY A 126 -8.28 15.99 -3.98
CA GLY A 126 -8.46 16.60 -2.66
C GLY A 126 -8.91 15.60 -1.58
N PRO A 127 -9.49 16.10 -0.48
CA PRO A 127 -9.78 15.30 0.70
C PRO A 127 -10.94 14.32 0.49
N LEU A 128 -10.86 13.16 1.14
CA LEU A 128 -11.92 12.15 1.12
C LEU A 128 -12.47 11.97 2.54
N VAL A 129 -13.39 12.85 2.94
CA VAL A 129 -13.83 12.94 4.33
C VAL A 129 -14.92 11.93 4.64
N ALA A 130 -14.70 11.12 5.68
CA ALA A 130 -15.69 10.18 6.19
C ALA A 130 -16.92 10.93 6.77
N SER A 131 -18.12 10.51 6.38
CA SER A 131 -19.38 10.98 6.97
C SER A 131 -19.86 10.05 8.08
N GLY A 132 -19.56 8.74 7.96
CA GLY A 132 -19.75 7.74 9.00
C GLY A 132 -18.46 6.97 9.29
N ARG A 133 -18.56 5.83 9.99
CA ARG A 133 -17.43 4.90 10.09
C ARG A 133 -17.12 4.31 8.72
N VAL A 134 -15.84 4.27 8.38
CA VAL A 134 -15.35 3.65 7.13
C VAL A 134 -14.35 2.57 7.48
N PHE A 135 -14.60 1.35 7.00
CA PHE A 135 -13.69 0.22 7.15
C PHE A 135 -12.94 -0.01 5.85
N ILE A 136 -11.62 -0.14 5.94
CA ILE A 136 -10.74 -0.27 4.80
C ILE A 136 -9.84 -1.48 5.01
N VAL A 137 -9.77 -2.34 4.00
CA VAL A 137 -8.80 -3.44 3.96
C VAL A 137 -7.66 -3.07 3.02
N LEU A 138 -6.44 -3.07 3.54
CA LEU A 138 -5.22 -2.78 2.79
C LEU A 138 -4.33 -4.00 2.67
N ALA A 139 -3.60 -4.11 1.57
CA ALA A 139 -2.39 -4.90 1.44
C ALA A 139 -1.18 -3.98 1.58
N ALA A 140 -0.37 -4.16 2.62
CA ALA A 140 0.83 -3.36 2.88
C ALA A 140 2.10 -4.12 2.49
N PHE A 141 3.06 -3.43 1.87
CA PHE A 141 4.30 -4.02 1.36
C PHE A 141 5.50 -3.09 1.61
N SER A 142 6.67 -3.68 1.84
CA SER A 142 7.91 -2.94 2.16
C SER A 142 8.70 -2.53 0.91
N ASN A 143 8.69 -3.39 -0.11
CA ASN A 143 9.41 -3.18 -1.36
C ASN A 143 8.42 -3.24 -2.52
N ALA A 144 8.38 -2.20 -3.34
CA ALA A 144 7.57 -2.17 -4.54
C ALA A 144 8.39 -1.60 -5.69
N ALA A 145 8.45 -2.38 -6.78
CA ALA A 145 8.94 -1.92 -8.07
C ALA A 145 7.75 -1.46 -8.91
N PHE A 146 7.95 -0.40 -9.70
CA PHE A 146 7.00 0.05 -10.69
C PHE A 146 7.61 -0.15 -12.07
N ASP A 147 7.14 -1.17 -12.77
CA ASP A 147 7.59 -1.45 -14.13
C ASP A 147 6.69 -0.71 -15.11
N ARG A 148 7.28 0.19 -15.90
CA ARG A 148 6.60 0.82 -17.02
C ARG A 148 6.66 -0.14 -18.20
N LEU A 149 5.53 -0.75 -18.52
CA LEU A 149 5.42 -1.57 -19.72
C LEU A 149 5.43 -0.67 -20.96
N PRO A 150 6.08 -1.11 -22.06
CA PRO A 150 6.07 -0.37 -23.30
C PRO A 150 4.64 -0.25 -23.83
N PHE A 151 4.24 0.95 -24.18
CA PHE A 151 2.97 1.22 -24.85
C PHE A 151 3.24 1.34 -26.35
N VAL A 152 2.84 0.34 -27.13
CA VAL A 152 2.89 0.40 -28.60
C VAL A 152 1.54 0.90 -29.08
N LEU A 153 1.50 2.14 -29.59
CA LEU A 153 0.39 2.61 -30.40
C LEU A 153 0.53 1.96 -31.78
N GLU A 154 -0.27 0.94 -32.06
CA GLU A 154 -0.43 0.50 -33.44
C GLU A 154 -1.24 1.55 -34.20
N GLY A 155 -0.53 2.42 -34.94
CA GLY A 155 -1.08 3.25 -36.01
C GLY A 155 -0.74 4.73 -35.91
N GLY A 156 0.19 5.19 -36.75
CA GLY A 156 0.28 6.61 -37.17
C GLY A 156 1.68 7.22 -37.25
N GLU A 157 2.44 6.83 -38.27
CA GLU A 157 3.47 7.60 -39.01
C GLU A 157 4.72 8.14 -38.30
N GLU A 158 5.85 7.87 -38.96
CA GLU A 158 7.21 8.27 -38.62
C GLU A 158 7.37 9.80 -38.50
N ALA A 159 8.06 10.22 -37.44
CA ALA A 159 8.97 11.35 -37.53
C ALA A 159 10.24 11.01 -36.76
N SER A 160 11.17 10.38 -37.48
CA SER A 160 12.58 10.32 -37.14
C SER A 160 13.10 11.73 -36.84
N SER A 161 13.61 11.93 -35.63
CA SER A 161 14.63 12.94 -35.36
C SER A 161 15.50 12.45 -34.21
N SER A 162 16.63 11.89 -34.61
CA SER A 162 17.80 11.62 -33.78
C SER A 162 18.26 12.87 -33.04
N ASN A 163 18.49 12.76 -31.73
CA ASN A 163 19.70 13.35 -31.16
C ASN A 163 20.18 12.58 -29.92
N HIS A 164 21.42 12.13 -30.00
CA HIS A 164 22.21 11.52 -28.92
C HIS A 164 22.69 12.59 -27.92
N GLN A 165 22.59 12.28 -26.62
CA GLN A 165 23.65 12.41 -25.58
C GLN A 165 23.00 12.14 -24.21
N HIS A 166 23.13 10.95 -23.61
CA HIS A 166 24.24 10.47 -22.76
C HIS A 166 24.70 11.43 -21.65
N HIS A 167 24.57 10.90 -20.41
CA HIS A 167 25.22 11.25 -19.13
C HIS A 167 24.45 12.15 -18.15
N ASN A 168 24.12 11.58 -16.98
CA ASN A 168 24.68 11.94 -15.66
C ASN A 168 23.94 11.13 -14.56
N ASN A 169 24.53 10.02 -14.12
CA ASN A 169 25.40 9.92 -12.94
C ASN A 169 24.67 10.12 -11.60
N PHE A 170 24.41 8.97 -10.98
CA PHE A 170 24.23 8.77 -9.55
C PHE A 170 25.44 9.37 -8.81
N CYS A 171 25.23 10.34 -7.92
CA CYS A 171 26.26 10.82 -6.99
C CYS A 171 25.84 10.44 -5.56
N PRO A 172 26.63 9.58 -4.86
CA PRO A 172 26.45 9.33 -3.45
C PRO A 172 27.27 10.31 -2.58
N SER A 173 26.71 10.60 -1.40
CA SER A 173 27.33 11.03 -0.14
C SER A 173 28.37 12.14 -0.12
N ASN A 174 28.17 13.15 0.74
CA ASN A 174 29.04 13.33 1.92
C ASN A 174 28.39 14.20 3.01
N LEU A 175 28.46 13.65 4.22
CA LEU A 175 28.40 14.33 5.52
C LEU A 175 29.67 15.17 5.72
N PRO A 176 29.65 16.23 6.55
CA PRO A 176 30.79 16.56 7.40
C PRO A 176 30.90 15.62 8.61
#